data_AF-A0A947KMX9-F1
#
_entry.id   AF-A0A947KMX9-F1
#
_cell.length_a   1.000
_cell.length_b   1.000
_cell.length_c   1.000
_cell.angle_alpha   90.00
_cell.angle_beta   90.00
_cell.angle_gamma   90.00
#
_symmetry.space_group_name_H-M   'P 1'
#
loop_
_entity.id
_entity.type
_entity.pdbx_description
1 polymer ?
#
loop_
_entity_poly.entity_id
_entity_poly.type
_entity_poly.pdbx_seq_one_letter_code
_entity_poly.pdbx_strand_id
1 'polypeptide(L)'
;MKKYRFMADDFSVRLPWFYFDRDFSRQKPSRAWNFEVNGLIDLAPADYDLRFYTREVNREILLGWDGGDYRAYSAAGGYFEVKNLPIHNFMISCYWRDNGNEPNPPVREVVVVPSGAAFPAKPDSIPVFIKYRRDTLIGERLILSNWDEFHPALMSPKITIKDLKAMVCEIGEWAARRQVKDQGDTHFGAIFSEEDKYDFQDAMAAAVLFARMFRWTASEEWRERAHQAKQYALRGQHHNRENPERFGGFPKMQSFETPHYNRLVYPLPVVEGVATCIIGNLFIRFFEEGMEPEPGDFDSLRNIAVWILNNESHPGVFRHHEGDNRGAKGFGDCQNSNALGAGVLSRIFRFLQKRGGFTPPPAYGDCQPSNAMGAGVLSRIGHFLLEQGVEPAGWLDASSRGVGRFIAGQEAIGEWPYFFAVIGRGQQYAPHSLPDHGMGFYHFTLAMEKEPWKSAPEARRVVRQAVHWYLCMCEQDLHNGLIDLSFDRNDKGLAFSSFTWCRFMAAASLFRAAILLGEEQPWQNLALKLMETVRARYWNRTNPESAPVKSSTIPGLKRVTWIQAAEWDAVLLMEIIDSLEKKSK
;
A
#
# COMPACT_ATOMS: atom_id res chain seq x y z
N MET A 1 -23.43 -1.75 26.48
CA MET A 1 -22.53 -2.21 25.41
C MET A 1 -22.99 -3.58 24.92
N LYS A 2 -22.71 -3.94 23.65
CA LYS A 2 -23.10 -5.23 23.07
C LYS A 2 -22.20 -6.37 23.57
N LYS A 3 -22.64 -7.61 23.38
CA LYS A 3 -21.91 -8.86 23.61
C LYS A 3 -22.04 -9.71 22.34
N TYR A 4 -21.01 -10.46 21.97
CA TYR A 4 -21.02 -11.31 20.77
C TYR A 4 -20.52 -12.72 21.05
N ARG A 5 -21.02 -13.66 20.24
CA ARG A 5 -20.59 -15.05 20.20
C ARG A 5 -20.22 -15.43 18.78
N PHE A 6 -19.08 -16.07 18.61
CA PHE A 6 -18.50 -16.45 17.32
C PHE A 6 -18.28 -17.96 17.31
N MET A 7 -18.82 -18.66 16.32
CA MET A 7 -18.51 -20.08 16.11
C MET A 7 -17.13 -20.18 15.46
N ALA A 8 -16.19 -20.90 16.06
CA ALA A 8 -14.80 -20.87 15.59
C ALA A 8 -14.67 -21.34 14.13
N ASP A 9 -15.46 -22.33 13.71
CA ASP A 9 -15.47 -22.89 12.35
C ASP A 9 -15.97 -21.91 11.26
N ASP A 10 -16.54 -20.77 11.66
CA ASP A 10 -16.99 -19.71 10.75
C ASP A 10 -15.97 -18.58 10.61
N PHE A 11 -14.86 -18.61 11.37
CA PHE A 11 -13.86 -17.53 11.43
C PHE A 11 -12.40 -18.03 11.41
N SER A 12 -12.18 -19.35 11.49
CA SER A 12 -10.85 -19.97 11.62
C SER A 12 -10.41 -20.65 10.33
N VAL A 13 -9.22 -20.31 9.85
CA VAL A 13 -8.63 -20.90 8.63
C VAL A 13 -7.15 -21.25 8.86
N ARG A 14 -6.64 -22.26 8.16
CA ARG A 14 -5.18 -22.48 8.06
C ARG A 14 -4.64 -21.62 6.92
N LEU A 15 -3.77 -20.67 7.24
CA LEU A 15 -2.96 -19.97 6.23
C LEU A 15 -1.85 -20.91 5.71
N PRO A 16 -1.27 -20.70 4.51
CA PRO A 16 -0.20 -21.54 3.98
C PRO A 16 1.01 -21.64 4.93
N TRP A 17 1.75 -22.75 4.87
CA TRP A 17 2.84 -23.03 5.82
C TRP A 17 3.90 -21.93 5.89
N PHE A 18 4.17 -21.26 4.76
CA PHE A 18 5.13 -20.17 4.69
C PHE A 18 4.73 -18.92 5.50
N TYR A 19 3.48 -18.78 5.96
CA TYR A 19 3.12 -17.75 6.96
C TYR A 19 3.81 -17.98 8.32
N PHE A 20 4.28 -19.20 8.59
CA PHE A 20 4.84 -19.61 9.88
C PHE A 20 6.20 -20.33 9.76
N ASP A 21 6.73 -20.49 8.55
CA ASP A 21 7.99 -21.18 8.24
C ASP A 21 8.77 -20.36 7.19
N ARG A 22 10.11 -20.39 7.24
CA ARG A 22 10.99 -19.69 6.28
C ARG A 22 11.52 -20.60 5.17
N ASP A 23 11.28 -21.91 5.25
CA ASP A 23 11.67 -22.88 4.23
C ASP A 23 10.60 -23.00 3.14
N PHE A 24 10.82 -22.26 2.05
CA PHE A 24 10.02 -22.28 0.82
C PHE A 24 10.33 -23.46 -0.11
N SER A 25 11.36 -24.28 0.18
CA SER A 25 11.87 -25.27 -0.78
C SER A 25 10.90 -26.41 -1.14
N ARG A 26 9.84 -26.59 -0.34
CA ARG A 26 8.86 -27.67 -0.42
C ARG A 26 7.58 -27.30 0.32
N GLN A 27 6.47 -27.90 -0.09
CA GLN A 27 5.19 -27.79 0.62
C GLN A 27 5.23 -28.50 1.99
N LYS A 28 4.46 -27.96 2.95
CA LYS A 28 4.30 -28.53 4.31
C LYS A 28 2.86 -28.35 4.82
N PRO A 29 2.38 -29.19 5.75
CA PRO A 29 1.16 -28.90 6.51
C PRO A 29 1.33 -27.62 7.33
N SER A 30 0.35 -26.73 7.29
CA SER A 30 0.37 -25.52 8.11
C SER A 30 0.02 -25.83 9.56
N ARG A 31 0.90 -25.42 10.48
CA ARG A 31 0.85 -25.75 11.93
C ARG A 31 0.14 -24.71 12.79
N ALA A 32 -0.50 -23.73 12.17
CA ALA A 32 -1.33 -22.76 12.88
C ALA A 32 -2.61 -22.49 12.10
N TRP A 33 -3.70 -22.35 12.85
CA TRP A 33 -4.88 -21.64 12.36
C TRP A 33 -4.75 -20.17 12.74
N ASN A 34 -5.42 -19.33 11.98
CA ASN A 34 -5.77 -17.98 12.38
C ASN A 34 -7.29 -17.85 12.48
N PHE A 35 -7.78 -17.38 13.63
CA PHE A 35 -9.16 -16.96 13.85
C PHE A 35 -9.25 -15.45 13.64
N GLU A 36 -10.21 -15.01 12.83
CA GLU A 36 -10.38 -13.59 12.56
C GLU A 36 -11.85 -13.21 12.33
N VAL A 37 -12.27 -12.13 12.97
CA VAL A 37 -13.58 -11.50 12.76
C VAL A 37 -13.35 -10.02 12.49
N ASN A 38 -13.76 -9.54 11.32
CA ASN A 38 -13.75 -8.13 10.94
C ASN A 38 -15.19 -7.57 10.92
N GLY A 39 -15.36 -6.26 10.73
CA GLY A 39 -16.67 -5.61 10.61
C GLY A 39 -17.44 -5.47 11.92
N LEU A 40 -16.75 -5.48 13.07
CA LEU A 40 -17.33 -5.31 14.40
C LEU A 40 -17.67 -3.83 14.70
N ILE A 41 -18.16 -3.08 13.71
CA ILE A 41 -18.57 -1.66 13.79
C ILE A 41 -19.67 -1.37 14.83
N ASP A 42 -20.29 -2.44 15.34
CA ASP A 42 -21.27 -2.43 16.43
C ASP A 42 -20.64 -2.40 17.84
N LEU A 43 -19.33 -2.63 17.95
CA LEU A 43 -18.56 -2.50 19.19
C LEU A 43 -17.96 -1.09 19.29
N ALA A 44 -18.07 -0.48 20.47
CA ALA A 44 -17.37 0.77 20.76
C ALA A 44 -15.87 0.49 20.92
N PRO A 45 -14.96 1.34 20.39
CA PRO A 45 -13.53 1.23 20.63
C PRO A 45 -13.19 1.25 22.12
N ALA A 46 -12.82 0.09 22.67
CA ALA A 46 -12.63 -0.13 24.11
C ALA A 46 -11.87 -1.44 24.37
N ASP A 47 -11.60 -1.73 25.66
CA ASP A 47 -11.10 -3.03 26.12
C ASP A 47 -12.23 -4.03 26.33
N TYR A 48 -11.99 -5.28 25.91
CA TYR A 48 -12.94 -6.39 25.99
C TYR A 48 -12.33 -7.62 26.66
N ASP A 49 -13.16 -8.37 27.37
CA ASP A 49 -12.82 -9.69 27.87
C ASP A 49 -13.29 -10.75 26.86
N LEU A 50 -12.40 -11.69 26.54
CA LEU A 50 -12.67 -12.83 25.66
C LEU A 50 -12.66 -14.14 26.46
N ARG A 51 -13.66 -14.99 26.23
CA ARG A 51 -13.67 -16.38 26.69
C ARG A 51 -13.67 -17.33 25.50
N PHE A 52 -12.66 -18.19 25.45
CA PHE A 52 -12.47 -19.19 24.41
C PHE A 52 -12.91 -20.54 24.97
N TYR A 53 -13.99 -21.11 24.45
CA TYR A 53 -14.47 -22.43 24.83
C TYR A 53 -13.83 -23.48 23.91
N THR A 54 -13.21 -24.51 24.49
CA THR A 54 -12.47 -25.54 23.75
C THR A 54 -13.35 -26.72 23.37
N ARG A 55 -12.91 -27.50 22.36
CA ARG A 55 -13.54 -28.78 22.00
C ARG A 55 -13.26 -29.88 23.02
N GLU A 56 -12.11 -29.79 23.69
CA GLU A 56 -11.60 -30.76 24.66
C GLU A 56 -11.34 -30.09 26.01
N VAL A 57 -11.66 -30.79 27.09
CA VAL A 57 -11.43 -30.35 28.48
C VAL A 57 -10.02 -30.76 28.92
N ASN A 58 -9.36 -29.95 29.75
CA ASN A 58 -7.96 -30.12 30.17
C ASN A 58 -6.91 -30.05 29.05
N ARG A 59 -7.30 -29.62 27.84
CA ARG A 59 -6.37 -29.40 26.73
C ARG A 59 -5.58 -28.10 26.95
N GLU A 60 -4.28 -28.14 26.68
CA GLU A 60 -3.44 -26.95 26.56
C GLU A 60 -3.61 -26.35 25.15
N ILE A 61 -3.82 -25.03 25.09
CA ILE A 61 -3.97 -24.27 23.86
C ILE A 61 -2.81 -23.26 23.77
N LEU A 62 -1.97 -23.42 22.75
CA LEU A 62 -0.94 -22.44 22.40
C LEU A 62 -1.60 -21.32 21.58
N LEU A 63 -1.85 -20.17 22.20
CA LEU A 63 -2.48 -18.99 21.59
C LEU A 63 -1.46 -17.84 21.45
N GLY A 64 -1.38 -17.24 20.27
CA GLY A 64 -0.60 -16.04 19.96
C GLY A 64 -1.45 -14.98 19.26
N TRP A 65 -1.01 -13.72 19.31
CA TRP A 65 -1.74 -12.58 18.71
C TRP A 65 -1.14 -12.12 17.36
N ASP A 66 0.09 -12.55 17.08
CA ASP A 66 0.92 -12.14 15.95
C ASP A 66 1.31 -13.31 15.03
N GLY A 67 1.03 -14.55 15.44
CA GLY A 67 1.41 -15.78 14.75
C GLY A 67 2.85 -16.25 15.02
N GLY A 68 3.62 -15.51 15.82
CA GLY A 68 4.99 -15.82 16.20
C GLY A 68 5.12 -16.25 17.66
N ASP A 69 4.68 -15.40 18.59
CA ASP A 69 4.79 -15.63 20.03
C ASP A 69 3.51 -16.26 20.60
N TYR A 70 3.63 -17.51 21.05
CA TYR A 70 2.53 -18.29 21.61
C TYR A 70 2.66 -18.46 23.12
N ARG A 71 1.55 -18.30 23.84
CA ARG A 71 1.42 -18.57 25.28
C ARG A 71 0.52 -19.80 25.48
N ALA A 72 0.85 -20.62 26.46
CA ALA A 72 0.03 -21.77 26.87
C ALA A 72 -1.15 -21.31 27.73
N TYR A 73 -2.35 -21.75 27.37
CA TYR A 73 -3.58 -21.57 28.14
C TYR A 73 -4.18 -22.95 28.47
N SER A 74 -4.42 -23.22 29.76
CA SER A 74 -5.03 -24.48 30.21
C SER A 74 -6.56 -24.37 30.24
N ALA A 75 -7.24 -25.18 29.43
CA ALA A 75 -8.70 -25.22 29.36
C ALA A 75 -9.32 -26.24 30.34
N ALA A 76 -8.92 -26.20 31.61
CA ALA A 76 -9.35 -27.15 32.64
C ALA A 76 -10.88 -27.19 32.85
N GLY A 77 -11.58 -26.07 32.63
CA GLY A 77 -13.05 -25.98 32.66
C GLY A 77 -13.74 -26.16 31.30
N GLY A 78 -13.03 -26.60 30.25
CA GLY A 78 -13.51 -26.56 28.87
C GLY A 78 -13.52 -25.14 28.26
N TYR A 79 -12.88 -24.18 28.93
CA TYR A 79 -12.63 -22.84 28.43
C TYR A 79 -11.41 -22.20 29.10
N PHE A 80 -10.90 -21.13 28.51
CA PHE A 80 -9.98 -20.18 29.13
C PHE A 80 -10.39 -18.73 28.81
N GLU A 81 -9.80 -17.76 29.51
CA GLU A 81 -10.10 -16.33 29.33
C GLU A 81 -8.86 -15.51 29.00
N VAL A 82 -9.06 -14.44 28.22
CA VAL A 82 -8.10 -13.35 28.02
C VAL A 82 -8.81 -12.05 28.42
N LYS A 83 -8.15 -11.26 29.28
CA LYS A 83 -8.68 -10.03 29.86
C LYS A 83 -8.12 -8.80 29.17
N ASN A 84 -8.89 -7.72 29.14
CA ASN A 84 -8.46 -6.39 28.68
C ASN A 84 -7.80 -6.41 27.28
N LEU A 85 -8.45 -7.02 26.29
CA LEU A 85 -8.01 -6.96 24.90
C LEU A 85 -8.52 -5.68 24.24
N PRO A 86 -7.66 -4.77 23.75
CA PRO A 86 -8.08 -3.56 23.08
C PRO A 86 -8.67 -3.86 21.69
N ILE A 87 -9.95 -3.53 21.47
CA ILE A 87 -10.62 -3.64 20.17
C ILE A 87 -10.96 -2.24 19.66
N HIS A 88 -9.95 -1.54 19.11
CA HIS A 88 -10.10 -0.20 18.53
C HIS A 88 -10.27 -0.19 17.00
N ASN A 89 -10.11 -1.36 16.37
CA ASN A 89 -10.00 -1.51 14.92
C ASN A 89 -11.13 -2.41 14.34
N PHE A 90 -12.25 -2.55 15.07
CA PHE A 90 -13.42 -3.33 14.67
C PHE A 90 -13.12 -4.78 14.22
N MET A 91 -11.98 -5.31 14.66
CA MET A 91 -11.44 -6.60 14.27
C MET A 91 -10.85 -7.31 15.49
N ILE A 92 -11.00 -8.62 15.53
CA ILE A 92 -10.29 -9.54 16.43
C ILE A 92 -9.53 -10.50 15.54
N SER A 93 -8.22 -10.64 15.69
CA SER A 93 -7.42 -11.64 14.98
C SER A 93 -6.43 -12.29 15.95
N CYS A 94 -6.36 -13.63 15.95
CA CYS A 94 -5.43 -14.39 16.79
C CYS A 94 -5.10 -15.75 16.15
N TYR A 95 -4.09 -16.43 16.68
CA TYR A 95 -3.52 -17.64 16.08
C TYR A 95 -3.42 -18.72 17.13
N TRP A 96 -3.79 -19.96 16.81
CA TRP A 96 -3.51 -21.10 17.67
C TRP A 96 -2.73 -22.17 16.92
N ARG A 97 -1.72 -22.70 17.61
CA ARG A 97 -0.73 -23.63 17.07
C ARG A 97 -1.09 -25.07 17.42
N ASP A 98 -0.89 -25.95 16.45
CA ASP A 98 -1.09 -27.39 16.56
C ASP A 98 0.00 -28.17 15.80
N ASN A 99 -0.19 -29.49 15.66
CA ASN A 99 0.75 -30.36 14.96
C ASN A 99 0.60 -30.35 13.43
N GLY A 100 -0.32 -29.56 12.86
CA GLY A 100 -0.60 -29.45 11.42
C GLY A 100 -1.58 -30.48 10.86
N ASN A 101 -1.98 -31.47 11.67
CA ASN A 101 -2.79 -32.62 11.24
C ASN A 101 -4.25 -32.59 11.75
N GLU A 102 -4.64 -31.57 12.51
CA GLU A 102 -5.98 -31.54 13.13
C GLU A 102 -7.04 -31.02 12.15
N PRO A 103 -8.20 -31.69 12.00
CA PRO A 103 -9.21 -31.32 11.00
C PRO A 103 -10.03 -30.09 11.39
N ASN A 104 -10.04 -29.71 12.67
CA ASN A 104 -10.83 -28.60 13.21
C ASN A 104 -9.93 -27.70 14.08
N PRO A 105 -10.27 -26.42 14.29
CA PRO A 105 -9.68 -25.62 15.35
C PRO A 105 -9.99 -26.23 16.75
N PRO A 106 -9.10 -26.14 17.75
CA PRO A 106 -9.32 -26.71 19.07
C PRO A 106 -10.23 -25.83 19.96
N VAL A 107 -10.47 -24.58 19.55
CA VAL A 107 -11.54 -23.72 20.06
C VAL A 107 -12.84 -24.03 19.29
N ARG A 108 -13.97 -24.09 19.99
CA ARG A 108 -15.32 -24.28 19.41
C ARG A 108 -16.05 -22.95 19.21
N GLU A 109 -15.99 -22.08 20.21
CA GLU A 109 -16.67 -20.78 20.19
C GLU A 109 -15.91 -19.74 21.02
N VAL A 110 -15.98 -18.49 20.60
CA VAL A 110 -15.39 -17.33 21.29
C VAL A 110 -16.52 -16.40 21.71
N VAL A 111 -16.52 -15.98 22.97
CA VAL A 111 -17.47 -15.00 23.51
C VAL A 111 -16.74 -13.72 23.89
N VAL A 112 -17.25 -12.58 23.42
CA VAL A 112 -16.76 -11.23 23.71
C VAL A 112 -17.76 -10.49 24.61
N VAL A 113 -17.25 -9.95 25.70
CA VAL A 113 -17.96 -9.02 26.60
C VAL A 113 -17.08 -7.80 26.89
N PRO A 114 -17.64 -6.64 27.27
CA PRO A 114 -16.82 -5.50 27.72
C PRO A 114 -15.91 -5.88 28.89
N SER A 115 -14.73 -5.28 29.00
CA SER A 115 -13.81 -5.53 30.13
C SER A 115 -14.53 -5.43 31.48
N GLY A 116 -14.25 -6.37 32.38
CA GLY A 116 -14.84 -6.45 33.71
C GLY A 116 -16.32 -6.87 33.77
N ALA A 117 -17.01 -7.00 32.63
CA ALA A 117 -18.40 -7.47 32.60
C ALA A 117 -18.48 -8.99 32.80
N ALA A 118 -19.42 -9.46 33.61
CA ALA A 118 -19.63 -10.90 33.80
C ALA A 118 -19.99 -11.60 32.47
N PHE A 119 -19.25 -12.67 32.16
CA PHE A 119 -19.67 -13.68 31.18
C PHE A 119 -20.95 -14.38 31.64
N PRO A 120 -21.85 -14.76 30.72
CA PRO A 120 -23.05 -15.52 31.10
C PRO A 120 -22.69 -16.94 31.55
N ALA A 121 -23.53 -17.53 32.39
CA ALA A 121 -23.41 -18.93 32.80
C ALA A 121 -23.68 -19.95 31.68
N LYS A 122 -24.31 -19.50 30.57
CA LYS A 122 -24.49 -20.29 29.33
C LYS A 122 -24.12 -19.39 28.14
N PRO A 123 -23.18 -19.80 27.25
CA PRO A 123 -22.83 -18.98 26.08
C PRO A 123 -24.03 -18.77 25.14
N ASP A 124 -24.98 -19.70 25.12
CA ASP A 124 -26.19 -19.60 24.28
C ASP A 124 -27.13 -18.43 24.58
N SER A 125 -26.95 -17.73 25.71
CA SER A 125 -27.69 -16.49 25.98
C SER A 125 -27.11 -15.26 25.24
N ILE A 126 -26.09 -15.44 24.39
CA ILE A 126 -25.49 -14.39 23.56
C ILE A 126 -25.74 -14.72 22.08
N PRO A 127 -26.26 -13.77 21.28
CA PRO A 127 -26.52 -13.99 19.86
C PRO A 127 -25.23 -14.30 19.10
N VAL A 128 -25.31 -15.28 18.21
CA VAL A 128 -24.24 -15.60 17.27
C VAL A 128 -24.08 -14.47 16.26
N PHE A 129 -22.85 -14.06 16.00
CA PHE A 129 -22.54 -13.08 14.96
C PHE A 129 -22.62 -13.73 13.58
N ILE A 130 -23.75 -13.56 12.92
CA ILE A 130 -24.06 -14.15 11.59
C ILE A 130 -23.90 -13.16 10.42
N LYS A 131 -23.34 -11.97 10.66
CA LYS A 131 -23.16 -10.93 9.60
C LYS A 131 -22.09 -11.27 8.57
N TYR A 132 -21.20 -12.20 8.90
CA TYR A 132 -20.04 -12.58 8.12
C TYR A 132 -19.68 -14.04 8.43
N ARG A 133 -19.10 -14.72 7.45
CA ARG A 133 -18.41 -16.00 7.59
C ARG A 133 -17.13 -15.90 6.80
N ARG A 134 -16.02 -16.32 7.39
CA ARG A 134 -14.69 -16.27 6.77
C ARG A 134 -14.45 -17.49 5.90
N ASP A 135 -14.27 -17.24 4.62
CA ASP A 135 -13.62 -18.17 3.70
C ASP A 135 -12.50 -17.41 3.00
N THR A 136 -11.28 -17.93 3.06
CA THR A 136 -10.14 -17.29 2.41
C THR A 136 -9.97 -17.74 0.95
N LEU A 137 -10.69 -18.78 0.51
CA LEU A 137 -10.57 -19.41 -0.81
C LEU A 137 -9.15 -19.87 -1.15
N ILE A 138 -8.29 -20.07 -0.14
CA ILE A 138 -6.90 -20.49 -0.29
C ILE A 138 -6.75 -21.89 -0.89
N GLY A 139 -7.78 -22.75 -0.74
CA GLY A 139 -7.84 -24.07 -1.37
C GLY A 139 -8.00 -24.03 -2.90
N GLU A 140 -8.42 -22.88 -3.46
CA GLU A 140 -8.55 -22.68 -4.92
C GLU A 140 -7.24 -22.25 -5.58
N ARG A 141 -6.20 -21.95 -4.79
CA ARG A 141 -4.93 -21.39 -5.30
C ARG A 141 -4.00 -22.46 -5.83
N LEU A 142 -4.05 -22.64 -7.15
CA LEU A 142 -3.27 -23.61 -7.95
C LEU A 142 -1.77 -23.65 -7.60
N ILE A 143 -1.16 -22.51 -7.29
CA ILE A 143 0.27 -22.45 -6.87
C ILE A 143 0.58 -23.25 -5.60
N LEU A 144 -0.43 -23.56 -4.78
CA LEU A 144 -0.29 -24.43 -3.61
C LEU A 144 -0.53 -25.91 -3.93
N SER A 145 -1.05 -26.25 -5.11
CA SER A 145 -1.16 -27.64 -5.58
C SER A 145 -0.08 -28.02 -6.60
N ASN A 146 0.56 -27.05 -7.27
CA ASN A 146 1.72 -27.26 -8.14
C ASN A 146 3.03 -26.65 -7.60
N TRP A 147 3.17 -26.51 -6.27
CA TRP A 147 4.31 -25.82 -5.63
C TRP A 147 5.69 -26.32 -6.10
N ASP A 148 5.83 -27.62 -6.36
CA ASP A 148 7.09 -28.24 -6.80
C ASP A 148 7.48 -27.87 -8.25
N GLU A 149 6.54 -27.38 -9.08
CA GLU A 149 6.82 -26.75 -10.39
C GLU A 149 6.98 -25.22 -10.25
N PHE A 150 6.15 -24.61 -9.41
CA PHE A 150 6.10 -23.17 -9.19
C PHE A 150 7.37 -22.63 -8.54
N HIS A 151 7.88 -23.27 -7.49
CA HIS A 151 9.05 -22.79 -6.75
C HIS A 151 10.35 -22.81 -7.60
N PRO A 152 10.70 -23.87 -8.36
CA PRO A 152 11.84 -23.82 -9.27
C PRO A 152 11.71 -22.77 -10.37
N ALA A 153 10.50 -22.58 -10.91
CA ALA A 153 10.24 -21.54 -11.91
C ALA A 153 10.44 -20.14 -11.31
N LEU A 154 9.83 -19.86 -10.16
CA LEU A 154 9.99 -18.64 -9.37
C LEU A 154 11.45 -18.33 -9.09
N MET A 155 12.21 -19.32 -8.61
CA MET A 155 13.61 -19.15 -8.22
C MET A 155 14.59 -18.93 -9.40
N SER A 156 14.09 -18.95 -10.64
CA SER A 156 14.89 -18.86 -11.87
C SER A 156 14.49 -17.66 -12.75
N PRO A 157 14.67 -16.39 -12.30
CA PRO A 157 14.39 -15.23 -13.13
C PRO A 157 15.35 -15.11 -14.32
N LYS A 158 14.80 -14.62 -15.44
CA LYS A 158 15.48 -14.48 -16.74
C LYS A 158 15.70 -13.03 -17.16
N ILE A 159 14.97 -12.07 -16.59
CA ILE A 159 15.11 -10.65 -16.93
C ILE A 159 16.33 -10.04 -16.23
N THR A 160 17.11 -9.24 -16.96
CA THR A 160 18.36 -8.65 -16.45
C THR A 160 18.20 -7.15 -16.17
N ILE A 161 19.16 -6.57 -15.44
CA ILE A 161 19.26 -5.10 -15.25
C ILE A 161 19.30 -4.37 -16.60
N LYS A 162 19.90 -4.96 -17.65
CA LYS A 162 19.95 -4.39 -19.00
C LYS A 162 18.55 -4.31 -19.62
N ASP A 163 17.72 -5.34 -19.43
CA ASP A 163 16.36 -5.37 -19.96
C ASP A 163 15.45 -4.37 -19.24
N LEU A 164 15.58 -4.27 -17.91
CA LEU A 164 14.87 -3.27 -17.10
C LEU A 164 15.27 -1.84 -17.51
N LYS A 165 16.56 -1.58 -17.76
CA LYS A 165 17.02 -0.29 -18.31
C LYS A 165 16.46 -0.01 -19.70
N ALA A 166 16.43 -1.01 -20.59
CA ALA A 166 15.82 -0.86 -21.91
C ALA A 166 14.32 -0.52 -21.81
N MET A 167 13.58 -1.14 -20.89
CA MET A 167 12.18 -0.79 -20.61
C MET A 167 12.03 0.68 -20.17
N VAL A 168 12.91 1.19 -19.29
CA VAL A 168 12.91 2.62 -18.90
C VAL A 168 13.21 3.54 -20.09
N CYS A 169 14.23 3.22 -20.91
CA CYS A 169 14.57 4.03 -22.08
C CYS A 169 13.44 4.06 -23.12
N GLU A 170 12.82 2.92 -23.43
CA GLU A 170 11.69 2.83 -24.37
C GLU A 170 10.49 3.70 -23.92
N ILE A 171 10.21 3.77 -22.61
CA ILE A 171 9.19 4.68 -22.05
C ILE A 171 9.67 6.15 -22.14
N GLY A 172 10.92 6.43 -21.79
CA GLY A 172 11.50 7.79 -21.85
C GLY A 172 11.47 8.39 -23.26
N GLU A 173 11.79 7.59 -24.27
CA GLU A 173 11.70 7.97 -25.68
C GLU A 173 10.25 8.20 -26.14
N TRP A 174 9.28 7.41 -25.65
CA TRP A 174 7.87 7.61 -25.96
C TRP A 174 7.32 8.90 -25.33
N ALA A 175 7.57 9.11 -24.03
CA ALA A 175 7.20 10.34 -23.33
C ALA A 175 7.85 11.58 -23.96
N ALA A 176 9.12 11.47 -24.40
CA ALA A 176 9.83 12.55 -25.09
C ALA A 176 9.19 12.98 -26.42
N ARG A 177 8.65 12.02 -27.20
CA ARG A 177 7.90 12.33 -28.44
C ARG A 177 6.56 13.01 -28.17
N ARG A 178 6.00 12.83 -26.98
CA ARG A 178 4.65 13.30 -26.59
C ARG A 178 4.65 14.48 -25.62
N GLN A 179 5.82 15.02 -25.28
CA GLN A 179 5.92 16.26 -24.51
C GLN A 179 5.54 17.46 -25.39
N VAL A 180 4.64 18.32 -24.90
CA VAL A 180 4.26 19.57 -25.58
C VAL A 180 5.45 20.53 -25.60
N LYS A 181 5.95 20.82 -26.80
CA LYS A 181 7.13 21.68 -27.02
C LYS A 181 6.84 23.10 -27.51
N ASP A 182 5.61 23.40 -27.93
CA ASP A 182 5.22 24.77 -28.28
C ASP A 182 5.06 25.60 -27.00
N GLN A 183 5.84 26.67 -26.87
CA GLN A 183 5.77 27.61 -25.75
C GLN A 183 4.49 28.46 -25.75
N GLY A 184 3.78 28.54 -26.89
CA GLY A 184 2.46 29.17 -26.99
C GLY A 184 1.30 28.31 -26.51
N ASP A 185 1.50 27.00 -26.32
CA ASP A 185 0.46 26.09 -25.81
C ASP A 185 0.32 26.22 -24.28
N THR A 186 -0.90 26.31 -23.77
CA THR A 186 -1.19 26.31 -22.33
C THR A 186 -0.68 25.06 -21.62
N HIS A 187 -0.48 23.97 -22.35
CA HIS A 187 0.06 22.69 -21.90
C HIS A 187 1.57 22.54 -22.11
N PHE A 188 2.31 23.60 -22.48
CA PHE A 188 3.78 23.55 -22.63
C PHE A 188 4.47 22.84 -21.45
N GLY A 189 5.27 21.81 -21.77
CA GLY A 189 5.98 20.96 -20.82
C GLY A 189 5.22 19.69 -20.39
N ALA A 190 3.89 19.64 -20.53
CA ALA A 190 3.06 18.47 -20.24
C ALA A 190 3.37 17.29 -21.19
N ILE A 191 3.00 16.07 -20.80
CA ILE A 191 2.95 14.93 -21.72
C ILE A 191 1.50 14.71 -22.17
N PHE A 192 1.30 14.56 -23.48
CA PHE A 192 0.01 14.19 -24.05
C PHE A 192 -0.25 12.69 -23.88
N SER A 193 -1.09 12.30 -22.93
CA SER A 193 -1.46 10.89 -22.70
C SER A 193 -2.36 10.33 -23.82
N GLU A 194 -2.42 9.00 -23.97
CA GLU A 194 -3.38 8.32 -24.84
C GLU A 194 -4.85 8.54 -24.45
N GLU A 195 -5.10 9.04 -23.24
CA GLU A 195 -6.45 9.30 -22.70
C GLU A 195 -7.01 10.69 -23.09
N ASP A 196 -6.40 11.36 -24.07
CA ASP A 196 -6.65 12.76 -24.46
C ASP A 196 -6.45 13.76 -23.30
N LYS A 197 -5.43 13.50 -22.48
CA LYS A 197 -5.27 14.12 -21.15
C LYS A 197 -3.85 14.69 -20.95
N TYR A 198 -3.78 15.82 -20.23
CA TYR A 198 -2.57 16.50 -19.77
C TYR A 198 -2.57 16.59 -18.24
N ASP A 199 -2.05 15.58 -17.55
CA ASP A 199 -2.12 15.50 -16.08
C ASP A 199 -0.82 15.98 -15.40
N PHE A 200 -0.96 16.67 -14.26
CA PHE A 200 0.18 17.15 -13.47
C PHE A 200 0.95 16.00 -12.78
N GLN A 201 0.29 14.89 -12.44
CA GLN A 201 0.91 13.66 -11.94
C GLN A 201 1.82 13.04 -13.00
N ASP A 202 1.31 12.90 -14.22
CA ASP A 202 2.00 12.31 -15.37
C ASP A 202 3.21 13.16 -15.77
N ALA A 203 3.06 14.49 -15.78
CA ALA A 203 4.16 15.43 -16.04
C ALA A 203 5.25 15.38 -14.95
N MET A 204 4.89 15.25 -13.65
CA MET A 204 5.92 15.11 -12.60
C MET A 204 6.62 13.74 -12.68
N ALA A 205 5.93 12.67 -13.08
CA ALA A 205 6.57 11.37 -13.34
C ALA A 205 7.53 11.45 -14.55
N ALA A 206 7.12 12.14 -15.62
CA ALA A 206 7.96 12.42 -16.78
C ALA A 206 9.21 13.24 -16.40
N ALA A 207 9.08 14.23 -15.51
CA ALA A 207 10.21 15.01 -15.00
C ALA A 207 11.27 14.11 -14.33
N VAL A 208 10.85 13.17 -13.48
CA VAL A 208 11.74 12.17 -12.85
C VAL A 208 12.41 11.29 -13.91
N LEU A 209 11.64 10.80 -14.87
CA LEU A 209 12.14 9.94 -15.95
C LEU A 209 13.19 10.66 -16.81
N PHE A 210 12.91 11.88 -17.22
CA PHE A 210 13.85 12.69 -17.99
C PHE A 210 15.11 13.06 -17.18
N ALA A 211 14.99 13.29 -15.86
CA ALA A 211 16.13 13.47 -14.98
C ALA A 211 17.03 12.21 -14.93
N ARG A 212 16.46 11.00 -14.88
CA ARG A 212 17.25 9.76 -15.01
C ARG A 212 17.88 9.60 -16.40
N MET A 213 17.16 9.93 -17.48
CA MET A 213 17.71 9.87 -18.83
C MET A 213 18.89 10.83 -19.01
N PHE A 214 18.82 12.03 -18.43
CA PHE A 214 19.97 12.94 -18.31
C PHE A 214 21.11 12.29 -17.53
N ARG A 215 20.85 11.76 -16.33
CA ARG A 215 21.85 11.08 -15.48
C ARG A 215 22.50 9.84 -16.13
N TRP A 216 21.85 9.19 -17.08
CA TRP A 216 22.42 8.07 -17.85
C TRP A 216 23.15 8.47 -19.14
N THR A 217 22.88 9.65 -19.71
CA THR A 217 23.39 10.04 -21.05
C THR A 217 24.21 11.32 -21.08
N ALA A 218 24.16 12.13 -20.02
CA ALA A 218 24.68 13.50 -19.93
C ALA A 218 24.15 14.49 -21.01
N SER A 219 23.10 14.14 -21.76
CA SER A 219 22.51 15.07 -22.74
C SER A 219 21.59 16.10 -22.06
N GLU A 220 21.97 17.37 -22.17
CA GLU A 220 21.22 18.53 -21.67
C GLU A 220 19.80 18.62 -22.27
N GLU A 221 19.49 17.98 -23.40
CA GLU A 221 18.12 17.90 -23.91
C GLU A 221 17.19 17.19 -22.91
N TRP A 222 17.65 16.10 -22.28
CA TRP A 222 16.89 15.38 -21.25
C TRP A 222 16.72 16.23 -19.99
N ARG A 223 17.73 17.02 -19.64
CA ARG A 223 17.67 17.94 -18.49
C ARG A 223 16.62 19.03 -18.73
N GLU A 224 16.65 19.68 -19.89
CA GLU A 224 15.66 20.69 -20.29
C GLU A 224 14.24 20.10 -20.35
N ARG A 225 14.08 18.90 -20.91
CA ARG A 225 12.81 18.14 -20.87
C ARG A 225 12.30 17.93 -19.44
N ALA A 226 13.20 17.61 -18.50
CA ALA A 226 12.89 17.40 -17.09
C ALA A 226 12.44 18.69 -16.39
N HIS A 227 13.16 19.81 -16.61
CA HIS A 227 12.78 21.12 -16.09
C HIS A 227 11.41 21.58 -16.64
N GLN A 228 11.18 21.45 -17.94
CA GLN A 228 9.88 21.80 -18.57
C GLN A 228 8.71 20.96 -18.00
N ALA A 229 8.91 19.65 -17.80
CA ALA A 229 7.89 18.77 -17.24
C ALA A 229 7.58 19.09 -15.76
N LYS A 230 8.61 19.36 -14.94
CA LYS A 230 8.45 19.83 -13.56
C LYS A 230 7.67 21.16 -13.53
N GLN A 231 8.05 22.12 -14.37
CA GLN A 231 7.42 23.43 -14.43
C GLN A 231 5.95 23.34 -14.87
N TYR A 232 5.59 22.46 -15.81
CA TYR A 232 4.18 22.21 -16.12
C TYR A 232 3.42 21.64 -14.91
N ALA A 233 3.98 20.62 -14.26
CA ALA A 233 3.34 19.97 -13.11
C ALA A 233 3.06 20.97 -11.97
N LEU A 234 4.02 21.85 -11.63
CA LEU A 234 3.87 22.81 -10.53
C LEU A 234 2.85 23.93 -10.81
N ARG A 235 2.52 24.25 -12.07
CA ARG A 235 1.40 25.16 -12.42
C ARG A 235 0.03 24.66 -11.95
N GLY A 236 -0.07 23.38 -11.57
CA GLY A 236 -1.26 22.79 -10.97
C GLY A 236 -1.48 23.11 -9.49
N GLN A 237 -0.50 23.73 -8.80
CA GLN A 237 -0.65 24.02 -7.37
C GLN A 237 -1.64 25.17 -7.14
N HIS A 238 -2.59 24.98 -6.22
CA HIS A 238 -3.50 26.04 -5.80
C HIS A 238 -2.77 27.05 -4.89
N HIS A 239 -2.46 28.24 -5.42
CA HIS A 239 -1.68 29.26 -4.71
C HIS A 239 -2.52 30.30 -3.92
N ASN A 240 -3.86 30.26 -3.97
CA ASN A 240 -4.68 31.24 -3.25
C ASN A 240 -4.73 30.98 -1.73
N ARG A 241 -4.02 31.81 -0.95
CA ARG A 241 -3.98 31.75 0.52
C ARG A 241 -5.30 32.10 1.20
N GLU A 242 -6.22 32.77 0.51
CA GLU A 242 -7.57 33.07 1.02
C GLU A 242 -8.50 31.85 0.97
N ASN A 243 -8.09 30.78 0.26
CA ASN A 243 -8.75 29.49 0.29
C ASN A 243 -7.83 28.44 0.95
N PRO A 244 -7.83 28.33 2.29
CA PRO A 244 -6.97 27.40 3.02
C PRO A 244 -7.35 25.92 2.80
N GLU A 245 -8.55 25.61 2.31
CA GLU A 245 -8.95 24.25 1.96
C GLU A 245 -8.26 23.74 0.69
N ARG A 246 -7.87 24.66 -0.22
CA ARG A 246 -7.14 24.34 -1.45
C ARG A 246 -5.66 24.71 -1.42
N PHE A 247 -5.26 25.72 -0.64
CA PHE A 247 -3.90 26.28 -0.66
C PHE A 247 -2.80 25.21 -0.50
N GLY A 248 -1.96 25.07 -1.52
CA GLY A 248 -0.84 24.11 -1.58
C GLY A 248 -1.18 22.73 -2.15
N GLY A 249 -2.47 22.39 -2.23
CA GLY A 249 -2.96 21.16 -2.86
C GLY A 249 -2.97 21.24 -4.39
N PHE A 250 -3.17 20.08 -5.02
CA PHE A 250 -3.28 19.92 -6.46
C PHE A 250 -4.65 19.31 -6.84
N PRO A 251 -5.21 19.69 -7.99
CA PRO A 251 -6.37 19.03 -8.56
C PRO A 251 -6.02 17.67 -9.16
N LYS A 252 -7.06 16.88 -9.43
CA LYS A 252 -7.01 15.65 -10.25
C LYS A 252 -7.88 15.80 -11.49
N MET A 253 -7.56 15.01 -12.53
CA MET A 253 -8.41 14.81 -13.70
C MET A 253 -9.71 14.06 -13.38
N GLN A 254 -10.63 14.80 -12.76
CA GLN A 254 -12.07 14.55 -12.59
C GLN A 254 -12.49 13.45 -11.59
N SER A 255 -13.74 13.55 -11.13
CA SER A 255 -14.33 12.73 -10.07
C SER A 255 -14.94 11.41 -10.57
N PHE A 256 -15.28 10.52 -9.64
CA PHE A 256 -15.92 9.23 -9.87
C PHE A 256 -17.30 9.27 -10.57
N GLU A 257 -17.87 10.47 -10.81
CA GLU A 257 -19.30 10.65 -11.11
C GLU A 257 -19.61 11.04 -12.56
N THR A 258 -18.59 11.16 -13.43
CA THR A 258 -18.78 11.65 -14.81
C THR A 258 -18.14 10.72 -15.87
N PRO A 259 -18.88 10.27 -16.90
CA PRO A 259 -18.40 9.27 -17.86
C PRO A 259 -17.59 9.83 -19.05
N HIS A 260 -17.33 11.14 -19.05
CA HIS A 260 -16.59 11.90 -20.07
C HIS A 260 -15.44 12.65 -19.41
N TYR A 261 -14.26 12.62 -20.03
CA TYR A 261 -13.07 13.30 -19.53
C TYR A 261 -13.08 14.78 -19.91
N ASN A 262 -12.98 15.65 -18.91
CA ASN A 262 -12.66 17.07 -19.07
C ASN A 262 -11.17 17.24 -18.84
N ARG A 263 -10.46 17.81 -19.83
CA ARG A 263 -9.06 18.23 -19.67
C ARG A 263 -8.97 19.27 -18.54
N LEU A 264 -7.84 19.29 -17.83
CA LEU A 264 -7.53 20.36 -16.87
C LEU A 264 -7.46 21.71 -17.59
N VAL A 265 -8.47 22.53 -17.35
CA VAL A 265 -8.59 23.92 -17.82
C VAL A 265 -8.72 24.86 -16.63
N TYR A 266 -8.42 26.14 -16.81
CA TYR A 266 -8.61 27.15 -15.77
C TYR A 266 -10.07 27.66 -15.77
N PRO A 267 -10.69 27.91 -14.59
CA PRO A 267 -10.14 27.74 -13.25
C PRO A 267 -10.00 26.26 -12.84
N LEU A 268 -8.91 25.94 -12.15
CA LEU A 268 -8.61 24.56 -11.73
C LEU A 268 -9.71 23.99 -10.81
N PRO A 269 -10.03 22.68 -10.94
CA PRO A 269 -11.06 22.03 -10.13
C PRO A 269 -10.59 21.80 -8.68
N VAL A 270 -11.46 21.14 -7.90
CA VAL A 270 -11.24 20.77 -6.49
C VAL A 270 -9.92 20.03 -6.26
N VAL A 271 -9.36 20.19 -5.06
CA VAL A 271 -8.13 19.50 -4.67
C VAL A 271 -8.37 18.03 -4.31
N GLU A 272 -7.36 17.20 -4.56
CA GLU A 272 -7.42 15.75 -4.35
C GLU A 272 -6.14 15.22 -3.70
N GLY A 273 -6.33 14.35 -2.71
CA GLY A 273 -5.27 13.86 -1.84
C GLY A 273 -4.29 12.94 -2.55
N VAL A 274 -4.78 11.97 -3.33
CA VAL A 274 -3.94 11.05 -4.12
C VAL A 274 -3.07 11.82 -5.11
N ALA A 275 -3.64 12.77 -5.86
CA ALA A 275 -2.92 13.59 -6.85
C ALA A 275 -1.88 14.53 -6.22
N THR A 276 -2.27 15.33 -5.22
CA THR A 276 -1.36 16.17 -4.42
C THR A 276 -0.18 15.36 -3.91
N CYS A 277 -0.46 14.13 -3.48
CA CYS A 277 0.55 13.30 -2.89
C CYS A 277 1.46 12.64 -3.92
N ILE A 278 0.94 12.06 -5.00
CA ILE A 278 1.79 11.47 -6.03
C ILE A 278 2.74 12.52 -6.63
N ILE A 279 2.24 13.74 -6.91
CA ILE A 279 3.07 14.86 -7.38
C ILE A 279 4.17 15.17 -6.37
N GLY A 280 3.83 15.35 -5.09
CA GLY A 280 4.84 15.60 -4.06
C GLY A 280 5.88 14.48 -3.95
N ASN A 281 5.47 13.21 -3.94
CA ASN A 281 6.38 12.05 -3.85
C ASN A 281 7.36 11.97 -5.03
N LEU A 282 6.90 12.34 -6.23
CA LEU A 282 7.70 12.39 -7.45
C LEU A 282 8.62 13.62 -7.48
N PHE A 283 8.17 14.75 -6.94
CA PHE A 283 8.93 16.01 -6.92
C PHE A 283 10.25 15.88 -6.12
N ILE A 284 10.29 15.12 -5.02
CA ILE A 284 11.58 14.84 -4.36
C ILE A 284 12.36 13.74 -5.08
N ARG A 285 11.69 12.76 -5.71
CA ARG A 285 12.39 11.76 -6.55
C ARG A 285 13.17 12.46 -7.67
N PHE A 286 12.64 13.53 -8.26
CA PHE A 286 13.32 14.37 -9.26
C PHE A 286 14.65 14.94 -8.72
N PHE A 287 14.68 15.42 -7.48
CA PHE A 287 15.93 15.85 -6.84
C PHE A 287 16.83 14.68 -6.37
N GLU A 288 16.26 13.54 -6.00
CA GLU A 288 17.02 12.30 -5.72
C GLU A 288 17.73 11.74 -6.97
N GLU A 289 17.27 12.10 -8.18
CA GLU A 289 18.00 11.86 -9.43
C GLU A 289 19.18 12.81 -9.68
N GLY A 290 19.44 13.77 -8.79
CA GLY A 290 20.57 14.71 -8.88
C GLY A 290 20.24 16.03 -9.57
N MET A 291 18.96 16.35 -9.75
CA MET A 291 18.53 17.69 -10.18
C MET A 291 18.69 18.70 -9.04
N GLU A 292 19.07 19.94 -9.36
CA GLU A 292 19.18 21.03 -8.39
C GLU A 292 17.87 21.81 -8.26
N PRO A 293 17.47 22.26 -7.05
CA PRO A 293 16.29 23.11 -6.85
C PRO A 293 16.38 24.48 -7.50
N GLU A 294 15.25 24.93 -8.03
CA GLU A 294 15.03 26.29 -8.53
C GLU A 294 14.39 27.19 -7.45
N PRO A 295 14.47 28.53 -7.59
CA PRO A 295 13.75 29.45 -6.71
C PRO A 295 12.25 29.12 -6.66
N GLY A 296 11.71 28.97 -5.45
CA GLY A 296 10.30 28.62 -5.21
C GLY A 296 10.00 27.12 -5.12
N ASP A 297 10.90 26.21 -5.52
CA ASP A 297 10.69 24.76 -5.39
C ASP A 297 10.46 24.36 -3.93
N PHE A 298 11.29 24.89 -3.02
CA PHE A 298 11.15 24.67 -1.58
C PHE A 298 9.85 25.21 -0.99
N ASP A 299 9.27 26.27 -1.56
CA ASP A 299 7.99 26.81 -1.12
C ASP A 299 6.81 26.00 -1.66
N SER A 300 6.88 25.52 -2.90
CA SER A 300 5.90 24.56 -3.43
C SER A 300 5.85 23.28 -2.59
N LEU A 301 7.03 22.77 -2.18
CA LEU A 301 7.16 21.66 -1.23
C LEU A 301 6.56 22.00 0.15
N ARG A 302 6.86 23.17 0.73
CA ARG A 302 6.24 23.62 2.01
C ARG A 302 4.72 23.69 1.91
N ASN A 303 4.19 24.23 0.82
CA ASN A 303 2.75 24.38 0.61
C ASN A 303 2.04 23.01 0.48
N ILE A 304 2.62 22.04 -0.24
CA ILE A 304 2.12 20.65 -0.26
C ILE A 304 2.05 20.10 1.17
N ALA A 305 3.09 20.31 1.97
CA ALA A 305 3.14 19.79 3.33
C ALA A 305 2.07 20.40 4.25
N VAL A 306 1.87 21.72 4.17
CA VAL A 306 0.79 22.41 4.90
C VAL A 306 -0.59 21.90 4.47
N TRP A 307 -0.83 21.72 3.17
CA TRP A 307 -2.11 21.22 2.68
C TRP A 307 -2.42 19.81 3.19
N ILE A 308 -1.46 18.88 3.12
CA ILE A 308 -1.65 17.49 3.56
C ILE A 308 -2.03 17.44 5.05
N LEU A 309 -1.36 18.24 5.89
CA LEU A 309 -1.68 18.34 7.32
C LEU A 309 -3.10 18.89 7.55
N ASN A 310 -3.49 19.95 6.84
CA ASN A 310 -4.85 20.51 6.91
C ASN A 310 -5.93 19.55 6.36
N ASN A 311 -5.55 18.54 5.58
CA ASN A 311 -6.43 17.54 4.97
C ASN A 311 -6.66 16.29 5.85
N GLU A 312 -6.06 16.24 7.05
CA GLU A 312 -6.41 15.33 8.14
C GLU A 312 -7.85 15.61 8.60
N SER A 313 -8.81 14.79 8.17
CA SER A 313 -10.19 14.95 8.62
C SER A 313 -10.39 14.46 10.05
N HIS A 314 -9.72 13.38 10.40
CA HIS A 314 -9.89 12.63 11.64
C HIS A 314 -8.64 11.83 11.98
N PRO A 315 -8.53 11.39 13.25
CA PRO A 315 -8.12 10.05 13.67
C PRO A 315 -7.80 8.91 12.69
N GLY A 316 -6.75 9.07 11.88
CA GLY A 316 -6.26 8.07 10.92
C GLY A 316 -6.16 8.59 9.49
N VAL A 317 -6.92 9.65 9.17
CA VAL A 317 -7.77 9.68 7.98
C VAL A 317 -7.64 10.99 7.22
N PHE A 318 -6.80 10.97 6.19
CA PHE A 318 -6.74 12.01 5.18
C PHE A 318 -7.92 11.88 4.22
N ARG A 319 -8.54 13.01 3.87
CA ARG A 319 -9.60 13.00 2.86
C ARG A 319 -9.06 12.56 1.51
N HIS A 320 -9.82 11.77 0.77
CA HIS A 320 -9.50 11.49 -0.63
C HIS A 320 -9.62 12.76 -1.47
N HIS A 321 -10.66 13.56 -1.25
CA HIS A 321 -10.86 14.81 -1.98
C HIS A 321 -11.47 15.89 -1.08
N GLU A 322 -11.44 17.13 -1.55
CA GLU A 322 -12.24 18.23 -1.02
C GLU A 322 -13.68 17.77 -0.72
N GLY A 323 -14.19 18.07 0.48
CA GLY A 323 -15.54 17.68 0.92
C GLY A 323 -15.75 16.19 1.27
N ASP A 324 -14.73 15.33 1.24
CA ASP A 324 -14.87 13.92 1.68
C ASP A 324 -15.19 13.83 3.18
N ASN A 325 -16.37 13.28 3.49
CA ASN A 325 -16.93 13.18 4.84
C ASN A 325 -17.11 11.73 5.31
N ARG A 326 -16.50 10.73 4.65
CA ARG A 326 -16.60 9.31 5.04
C ARG A 326 -16.08 9.07 6.48
N GLY A 327 -14.92 9.63 6.80
CA GLY A 327 -14.36 9.61 8.16
C GLY A 327 -15.25 10.28 9.22
N ALA A 328 -16.03 11.30 8.84
CA ALA A 328 -16.83 12.13 9.76
C ALA A 328 -18.05 11.42 10.39
N LYS A 329 -18.28 10.15 10.06
CA LYS A 329 -19.25 9.28 10.74
C LYS A 329 -18.64 7.96 11.21
N GLY A 330 -17.31 7.80 11.11
CA GLY A 330 -16.59 6.56 11.43
C GLY A 330 -16.82 5.42 10.44
N PHE A 331 -17.26 5.70 9.21
CA PHE A 331 -17.65 4.68 8.23
C PHE A 331 -16.83 4.78 6.93
N GLY A 332 -15.78 3.97 6.83
CA GLY A 332 -15.05 3.69 5.59
C GLY A 332 -13.84 4.61 5.35
N ASP A 333 -12.72 4.31 5.99
CA ASP A 333 -11.44 4.99 5.74
C ASP A 333 -10.80 4.47 4.45
N CYS A 334 -10.46 5.37 3.51
CA CYS A 334 -9.76 5.01 2.27
C CYS A 334 -8.26 4.79 2.54
N GLN A 335 -7.80 3.53 2.45
CA GLN A 335 -6.42 3.19 2.78
C GLN A 335 -5.40 3.85 1.84
N ASN A 336 -5.78 4.10 0.58
CA ASN A 336 -4.92 4.74 -0.44
C ASN A 336 -4.52 6.16 -0.07
N SER A 337 -5.51 7.01 0.24
CA SER A 337 -5.27 8.38 0.72
C SER A 337 -4.48 8.38 2.03
N ASN A 338 -4.74 7.36 2.86
CA ASN A 338 -4.02 7.08 4.10
C ASN A 338 -2.67 6.37 3.91
N ALA A 339 -2.21 6.08 2.70
CA ALA A 339 -0.88 5.51 2.41
C ALA A 339 -0.03 6.42 1.50
N LEU A 340 -0.69 7.29 0.72
CA LEU A 340 -0.08 8.33 -0.09
C LEU A 340 0.22 9.63 0.69
N GLY A 341 -0.83 10.25 1.26
CA GLY A 341 -0.83 11.41 2.16
C GLY A 341 0.54 11.88 2.66
N ALA A 342 1.00 11.33 3.78
CA ALA A 342 2.27 11.68 4.39
C ALA A 342 3.48 10.82 3.96
N GLY A 343 3.32 9.86 3.04
CA GLY A 343 4.47 9.25 2.33
C GLY A 343 5.26 10.33 1.57
N VAL A 344 4.60 11.46 1.32
CA VAL A 344 5.08 12.67 0.67
C VAL A 344 5.70 13.64 1.65
N LEU A 345 5.04 13.92 2.78
CA LEU A 345 5.67 14.62 3.91
C LEU A 345 7.04 14.00 4.21
N SER A 346 7.13 12.66 4.09
CA SER A 346 8.35 11.83 4.15
C SER A 346 9.47 12.43 3.35
N ARG A 347 9.25 12.52 2.05
CA ARG A 347 10.25 12.97 1.10
C ARG A 347 10.48 14.48 1.21
N ILE A 348 9.41 15.27 1.33
CA ILE A 348 9.44 16.74 1.41
C ILE A 348 10.40 17.22 2.49
N PHE A 349 10.17 16.82 3.75
CA PHE A 349 10.98 17.35 4.83
C PHE A 349 12.40 16.78 4.80
N ARG A 350 12.58 15.46 4.52
CA ARG A 350 13.91 14.85 4.35
C ARG A 350 14.77 15.62 3.33
N PHE A 351 14.14 16.16 2.28
CA PHE A 351 14.82 16.94 1.24
C PHE A 351 15.23 18.34 1.73
N LEU A 352 14.28 19.08 2.31
CA LEU A 352 14.52 20.41 2.90
C LEU A 352 15.66 20.34 3.95
N GLN A 353 15.61 19.35 4.84
CA GLN A 353 16.58 19.13 5.90
C GLN A 353 18.01 18.90 5.37
N LYS A 354 18.17 18.05 4.33
CA LYS A 354 19.48 17.76 3.72
C LYS A 354 20.13 18.95 3.00
N ARG A 355 19.34 19.93 2.56
CA ARG A 355 19.83 21.13 1.85
C ARG A 355 20.14 22.31 2.79
N GLY A 356 19.75 22.20 4.07
CA GLY A 356 20.21 23.06 5.16
C GLY A 356 19.32 24.29 5.44
N GLY A 357 19.06 24.54 6.73
CA GLY A 357 18.61 25.84 7.23
C GLY A 357 17.14 26.21 7.02
N PHE A 358 16.19 25.51 7.66
CA PHE A 358 14.85 26.07 7.88
C PHE A 358 14.12 25.51 9.11
N THR A 359 13.44 26.39 9.84
CA THR A 359 12.46 26.03 10.88
C THR A 359 11.05 26.29 10.33
N PRO A 360 10.12 25.32 10.35
CA PRO A 360 8.80 25.50 9.76
C PRO A 360 7.97 26.57 10.51
N PRO A 361 7.02 27.25 9.83
CA PRO A 361 6.04 28.10 10.50
C PRO A 361 5.13 27.25 11.42
N PRO A 362 4.59 27.82 12.51
CA PRO A 362 3.74 27.09 13.44
C PRO A 362 2.43 26.65 12.76
N ALA A 363 2.09 25.37 12.91
CA ALA A 363 0.77 24.86 12.59
C ALA A 363 -0.18 25.13 13.78
N TYR A 364 -1.37 25.66 13.49
CA TYR A 364 -2.41 25.91 14.49
C TYR A 364 -3.48 24.81 14.42
N GLY A 365 -3.34 23.78 15.26
CA GLY A 365 -4.31 22.70 15.38
C GLY A 365 -3.74 21.49 16.12
N ASP A 366 -4.53 20.90 17.02
CA ASP A 366 -4.18 19.69 17.75
C ASP A 366 -5.37 18.71 17.72
N CYS A 367 -5.23 17.60 16.99
CA CYS A 367 -6.19 16.50 17.06
C CYS A 367 -5.57 15.13 16.72
N GLN A 368 -4.51 14.78 17.43
CA GLN A 368 -4.18 13.42 17.88
C GLN A 368 -4.04 12.18 16.95
N PRO A 369 -4.54 12.02 15.70
CA PRO A 369 -3.96 11.01 14.74
C PRO A 369 -4.03 11.27 13.18
N SER A 370 -2.88 11.29 12.44
CA SER A 370 -2.71 11.77 11.02
C SER A 370 -1.91 10.85 10.03
N ASN A 371 -2.34 9.62 9.82
CA ASN A 371 -1.64 8.65 10.66
C ASN A 371 -0.74 7.61 9.93
N ALA A 372 -1.12 7.03 8.79
CA ALA A 372 -0.50 5.78 8.28
C ALA A 372 0.86 5.88 7.56
N MET A 373 1.49 7.05 7.67
CA MET A 373 2.46 7.51 6.67
C MET A 373 3.45 8.49 7.24
N GLY A 374 2.97 9.45 8.05
CA GLY A 374 3.80 10.37 8.80
C GLY A 374 4.88 9.60 9.58
N ALA A 375 4.53 8.40 10.06
CA ALA A 375 5.35 7.48 10.84
C ALA A 375 6.82 7.37 10.40
N GLY A 376 7.03 7.15 9.09
CA GLY A 376 8.36 6.99 8.50
C GLY A 376 8.95 8.27 7.91
N VAL A 377 8.18 9.37 7.95
CA VAL A 377 8.67 10.74 7.77
C VAL A 377 9.39 11.12 9.06
N LEU A 378 8.61 11.24 10.12
CA LEU A 378 8.86 12.22 11.16
C LEU A 378 9.65 11.60 12.28
N SER A 379 9.56 10.29 12.51
CA SER A 379 10.53 9.62 13.36
C SER A 379 11.99 9.86 12.91
N ARG A 380 12.29 9.82 11.60
CA ARG A 380 13.64 10.16 11.09
C ARG A 380 14.06 11.59 11.42
N ILE A 381 13.08 12.48 11.46
CA ILE A 381 13.25 13.92 11.59
C ILE A 381 13.33 14.33 13.05
N GLY A 382 12.56 13.69 13.93
CA GLY A 382 12.72 13.77 15.38
C GLY A 382 14.13 13.33 15.77
N HIS A 383 14.59 12.18 15.31
CA HIS A 383 15.96 11.74 15.55
C HIS A 383 17.00 12.76 15.04
N PHE A 384 16.96 13.19 13.78
CA PHE A 384 17.92 14.16 13.26
C PHE A 384 17.83 15.55 13.91
N LEU A 385 16.63 16.04 14.25
CA LEU A 385 16.47 17.36 14.89
C LEU A 385 16.87 17.32 16.36
N LEU A 386 16.63 16.21 17.08
CA LEU A 386 17.21 15.97 18.41
C LEU A 386 18.74 15.88 18.34
N GLU A 387 19.29 15.21 17.32
CA GLU A 387 20.74 15.20 17.00
C GLU A 387 21.28 16.60 16.61
N GLN A 388 20.42 17.62 16.43
CA GLN A 388 20.78 19.00 16.10
C GLN A 388 20.21 20.06 17.08
N GLY A 389 19.60 19.64 18.20
CA GLY A 389 19.08 20.54 19.24
C GLY A 389 17.81 21.34 18.90
N VAL A 390 16.94 20.83 18.01
CA VAL A 390 15.71 21.51 17.57
C VAL A 390 14.47 20.63 17.87
N GLU A 391 13.39 21.23 18.38
CA GLU A 391 12.11 20.52 18.59
C GLU A 391 11.18 20.61 17.36
N PRO A 392 10.76 19.47 16.77
CA PRO A 392 9.69 19.41 15.77
C PRO A 392 8.28 19.44 16.38
N ALA A 393 7.52 20.50 16.10
CA ALA A 393 6.17 20.69 16.62
C ALA A 393 5.12 19.71 16.03
N GLY A 394 4.72 18.70 16.80
CA GLY A 394 3.50 17.86 16.63
C GLY A 394 3.47 16.91 15.42
N TRP A 395 4.26 17.20 14.37
CA TRP A 395 4.38 16.34 13.19
C TRP A 395 4.87 14.93 13.61
N LEU A 396 5.73 14.82 14.65
CA LEU A 396 6.26 13.53 15.18
C LEU A 396 5.21 12.57 15.74
N ASP A 397 4.00 13.05 16.00
CA ASP A 397 2.94 12.25 16.60
C ASP A 397 1.91 11.90 15.53
N ALA A 398 1.49 12.90 14.73
CA ALA A 398 0.81 12.74 13.44
C ALA A 398 1.43 11.60 12.62
N SER A 399 2.72 11.45 12.78
CA SER A 399 3.56 10.32 12.42
C SER A 399 3.15 8.92 12.91
N SER A 400 3.75 8.48 14.02
CA SER A 400 3.97 7.06 14.38
C SER A 400 2.67 6.30 14.55
N ARG A 401 1.73 7.05 15.07
CA ARG A 401 0.43 6.76 15.66
C ARG A 401 -0.50 6.05 14.67
N GLY A 402 -0.20 6.07 13.36
CA GLY A 402 -0.98 5.36 12.35
C GLY A 402 -0.26 4.45 11.39
N VAL A 403 1.07 4.37 11.36
CA VAL A 403 1.65 3.09 10.88
C VAL A 403 1.07 1.97 11.74
N GLY A 404 0.81 2.23 13.04
CA GLY A 404 -0.11 1.45 13.86
C GLY A 404 -1.52 1.22 13.26
N ARG A 405 -2.20 2.24 12.69
CA ARG A 405 -3.54 2.14 12.06
C ARG A 405 -3.53 1.31 10.76
N PHE A 406 -2.50 1.43 9.92
CA PHE A 406 -2.34 0.57 8.73
C PHE A 406 -1.94 -0.86 9.14
N ILE A 407 -0.98 -1.01 10.06
CA ILE A 407 -0.62 -2.30 10.69
C ILE A 407 -1.84 -3.00 11.29
N ALA A 408 -2.74 -2.25 11.94
CA ALA A 408 -3.98 -2.76 12.53
C ALA A 408 -5.15 -2.85 11.55
N GLY A 409 -4.99 -2.29 10.34
CA GLY A 409 -5.89 -2.45 9.21
C GLY A 409 -5.56 -3.65 8.31
N GLN A 410 -4.43 -4.33 8.56
CA GLN A 410 -4.05 -5.53 7.82
C GLN A 410 -4.75 -6.75 8.42
N GLU A 411 -5.45 -7.49 7.56
CA GLU A 411 -6.07 -8.77 7.86
C GLU A 411 -5.00 -9.88 7.83
N ALA A 412 -5.16 -10.96 8.59
CA ALA A 412 -4.10 -11.95 8.81
C ALA A 412 -3.67 -12.74 7.56
N ILE A 413 -4.48 -12.74 6.49
CA ILE A 413 -4.03 -13.22 5.17
C ILE A 413 -2.95 -12.32 4.54
N GLY A 414 -2.68 -11.16 5.13
CA GLY A 414 -1.71 -10.17 4.70
C GLY A 414 -2.30 -9.01 3.90
N GLU A 415 -3.62 -8.88 3.81
CA GLU A 415 -4.27 -7.90 2.93
C GLU A 415 -4.91 -6.70 3.63
N TRP A 416 -4.96 -5.57 2.91
CA TRP A 416 -5.67 -4.36 3.32
C TRP A 416 -6.98 -4.21 2.55
N PRO A 417 -8.16 -4.23 3.21
CA PRO A 417 -9.41 -3.94 2.53
C PRO A 417 -9.45 -2.47 2.10
N TYR A 418 -9.79 -2.18 0.83
CA TYR A 418 -9.79 -0.82 0.27
C TYR A 418 -10.66 0.18 1.06
N PHE A 419 -11.73 -0.31 1.69
CA PHE A 419 -12.46 0.39 2.74
C PHE A 419 -12.33 -0.36 4.05
N PHE A 420 -11.71 0.28 5.04
CA PHE A 420 -11.48 -0.33 6.35
C PHE A 420 -12.79 -0.64 7.09
N ALA A 421 -12.80 -1.76 7.83
CA ALA A 421 -13.94 -2.32 8.58
C ALA A 421 -15.22 -2.64 7.77
N VAL A 422 -15.12 -2.76 6.44
CA VAL A 422 -16.23 -3.17 5.57
C VAL A 422 -16.19 -4.68 5.33
N ILE A 423 -17.26 -5.37 5.74
CA ILE A 423 -17.44 -6.82 5.54
C ILE A 423 -17.46 -7.13 4.03
N GLY A 424 -16.70 -8.14 3.61
CA GLY A 424 -16.76 -8.71 2.25
C GLY A 424 -16.02 -7.91 1.18
N ARG A 425 -15.10 -7.01 1.55
CA ARG A 425 -14.12 -6.38 0.62
C ARG A 425 -12.68 -6.57 1.10
N GLY A 426 -12.39 -7.80 1.52
CA GLY A 426 -11.14 -8.26 2.09
C GLY A 426 -11.26 -9.74 2.49
N GLN A 427 -10.27 -10.25 3.22
CA GLN A 427 -10.22 -11.57 3.83
C GLN A 427 -10.25 -12.76 2.85
N GLN A 428 -10.08 -12.54 1.53
CA GLN A 428 -10.11 -13.61 0.53
C GLN A 428 -8.97 -13.51 -0.48
N TYR A 429 -8.27 -14.62 -0.73
CA TYR A 429 -7.40 -14.76 -1.90
C TYR A 429 -8.27 -15.01 -3.14
N ALA A 430 -9.12 -14.06 -3.54
CA ALA A 430 -10.17 -14.26 -4.55
C ALA A 430 -10.32 -13.06 -5.51
N PRO A 431 -10.87 -13.25 -6.72
CA PRO A 431 -11.09 -12.17 -7.70
C PRO A 431 -11.86 -10.96 -7.15
N HIS A 432 -12.84 -11.17 -6.28
CA HIS A 432 -13.69 -10.11 -5.75
C HIS A 432 -13.11 -9.42 -4.49
N SER A 433 -11.97 -9.89 -3.96
CA SER A 433 -11.20 -9.05 -3.04
C SER A 433 -10.55 -7.92 -3.84
N LEU A 434 -10.82 -6.69 -3.45
CA LEU A 434 -10.24 -5.48 -4.02
C LEU A 434 -9.35 -4.83 -2.94
N PRO A 435 -8.13 -5.35 -2.75
CA PRO A 435 -7.22 -4.92 -1.70
C PRO A 435 -6.46 -3.67 -2.09
N ASP A 436 -6.03 -2.90 -1.09
CA ASP A 436 -5.15 -1.74 -1.27
C ASP A 436 -3.67 -2.10 -1.31
N HIS A 437 -3.32 -3.00 -2.23
CA HIS A 437 -1.95 -3.55 -2.30
C HIS A 437 -1.04 -2.81 -3.26
N GLY A 438 -1.55 -2.25 -4.35
CA GLY A 438 -0.74 -1.53 -5.34
C GLY A 438 -0.03 -0.30 -4.75
N MET A 439 -0.75 0.79 -4.56
CA MET A 439 -0.17 2.03 -4.02
C MET A 439 0.01 1.97 -2.49
N GLY A 440 -0.96 1.39 -1.76
CA GLY A 440 -0.95 1.35 -0.30
C GLY A 440 0.32 0.76 0.29
N PHE A 441 0.60 -0.51 -0.02
CA PHE A 441 1.77 -1.20 0.49
C PHE A 441 3.10 -0.60 -0.02
N TYR A 442 3.17 -0.15 -1.27
CA TYR A 442 4.38 0.50 -1.81
C TYR A 442 4.80 1.70 -0.96
N HIS A 443 3.88 2.64 -0.69
CA HIS A 443 4.20 3.84 0.08
C HIS A 443 4.40 3.56 1.58
N PHE A 444 3.78 2.51 2.13
CA PHE A 444 4.10 1.98 3.46
C PHE A 444 5.57 1.51 3.54
N THR A 445 6.12 0.83 2.52
CA THR A 445 7.56 0.49 2.51
C THR A 445 8.51 1.70 2.34
N LEU A 446 8.02 2.84 1.82
CA LEU A 446 8.78 4.12 1.79
C LEU A 446 8.83 4.81 3.17
N ALA A 447 7.82 4.56 4.02
CA ALA A 447 7.86 4.96 5.41
C ALA A 447 8.88 4.12 6.21
N MET A 448 8.72 2.79 6.20
CA MET A 448 9.41 1.83 7.10
C MET A 448 10.94 1.73 7.04
N GLU A 449 11.60 2.33 6.05
CA GLU A 449 13.05 2.23 5.76
C GLU A 449 14.02 2.64 6.91
N LYS A 450 13.53 3.14 8.05
CA LYS A 450 14.31 3.69 9.18
C LYS A 450 13.65 3.35 10.53
N GLU A 451 14.41 3.55 11.60
CA GLU A 451 13.94 3.32 12.97
C GLU A 451 12.77 4.25 13.38
N PRO A 452 11.93 3.84 14.34
CA PRO A 452 11.88 2.49 14.93
C PRO A 452 11.28 1.46 13.96
N TRP A 453 10.55 1.90 12.94
CA TRP A 453 9.73 1.04 12.09
C TRP A 453 10.49 -0.04 11.30
N LYS A 454 11.78 0.18 11.02
CA LYS A 454 12.66 -0.81 10.38
C LYS A 454 12.96 -2.01 11.27
N SER A 455 13.12 -1.80 12.58
CA SER A 455 13.35 -2.85 13.59
C SER A 455 12.06 -3.35 14.26
N ALA A 456 11.02 -2.51 14.33
CA ALA A 456 9.71 -2.79 14.93
C ALA A 456 9.13 -4.17 14.50
N PRO A 457 9.03 -5.15 15.41
CA PRO A 457 8.61 -6.52 15.07
C PRO A 457 7.23 -6.59 14.40
N GLU A 458 6.29 -5.76 14.84
CA GLU A 458 4.92 -5.70 14.34
C GLU A 458 4.84 -5.13 12.92
N ALA A 459 5.66 -4.12 12.59
CA ALA A 459 5.75 -3.59 11.23
C ALA A 459 6.41 -4.59 10.28
N ARG A 460 7.48 -5.25 10.75
CA ARG A 460 8.18 -6.33 10.00
C ARG A 460 7.28 -7.53 9.75
N ARG A 461 6.45 -7.94 10.73
CA ARG A 461 5.41 -8.96 10.56
C ARG A 461 4.46 -8.59 9.44
N VAL A 462 3.94 -7.36 9.47
CA VAL A 462 2.98 -6.86 8.49
C VAL A 462 3.54 -6.85 7.07
N VAL A 463 4.79 -6.41 6.89
CA VAL A 463 5.51 -6.52 5.60
C VAL A 463 5.63 -7.97 5.14
N ARG A 464 5.97 -8.90 6.06
CA ARG A 464 6.08 -10.32 5.72
C ARG A 464 4.73 -10.90 5.27
N GLN A 465 3.64 -10.61 5.98
CA GLN A 465 2.31 -11.08 5.59
C GLN A 465 1.87 -10.51 4.23
N ALA A 466 2.18 -9.25 3.91
CA ALA A 466 1.87 -8.66 2.61
C ALA A 466 2.61 -9.32 1.44
N VAL A 467 3.89 -9.68 1.60
CA VAL A 467 4.63 -10.40 0.52
C VAL A 467 4.22 -11.86 0.40
N HIS A 468 3.82 -12.50 1.50
CA HIS A 468 3.21 -13.83 1.46
C HIS A 468 1.85 -13.80 0.74
N TRP A 469 1.08 -12.74 0.91
CA TRP A 469 -0.15 -12.55 0.17
C TRP A 469 0.12 -12.38 -1.33
N TYR A 470 1.14 -11.59 -1.71
CA TYR A 470 1.50 -11.44 -3.12
C TYR A 470 1.89 -12.76 -3.76
N LEU A 471 2.61 -13.61 -3.02
CA LEU A 471 2.89 -14.98 -3.40
C LEU A 471 1.60 -15.78 -3.60
N CYS A 472 0.67 -15.79 -2.63
CA CYS A 472 -0.66 -16.44 -2.72
C CYS A 472 -1.51 -16.00 -3.93
N MET A 473 -1.35 -14.75 -4.38
CA MET A 473 -2.10 -14.18 -5.50
C MET A 473 -1.43 -14.38 -6.86
N CYS A 474 -0.33 -15.14 -6.94
CA CYS A 474 0.30 -15.48 -8.21
C CYS A 474 -0.34 -16.71 -8.90
N GLU A 475 -0.12 -16.81 -10.20
CA GLU A 475 -0.21 -18.04 -10.98
C GLU A 475 1.01 -18.18 -11.88
N GLN A 476 1.32 -19.43 -12.25
CA GLN A 476 2.26 -19.77 -13.32
C GLN A 476 1.48 -20.22 -14.56
N ASP A 477 1.86 -19.72 -15.72
CA ASP A 477 1.49 -20.31 -17.00
C ASP A 477 2.41 -21.49 -17.30
N LEU A 478 1.85 -22.71 -17.28
CA LEU A 478 2.61 -23.95 -17.45
C LEU A 478 3.23 -24.10 -18.86
N HIS A 479 2.74 -23.38 -19.88
CA HIS A 479 3.27 -23.48 -21.25
C HIS A 479 4.54 -22.65 -21.48
N ASN A 480 4.76 -21.59 -20.69
CA ASN A 480 5.91 -20.67 -20.87
C ASN A 480 6.68 -20.34 -19.59
N GLY A 481 6.22 -20.78 -18.42
CA GLY A 481 6.88 -20.57 -17.13
C GLY A 481 6.91 -19.11 -16.67
N LEU A 482 6.05 -18.26 -17.24
CA LEU A 482 5.83 -16.90 -16.75
C LEU A 482 4.94 -16.95 -15.50
N ILE A 483 5.32 -16.19 -14.48
CA ILE A 483 4.53 -16.01 -13.25
C ILE A 483 3.91 -14.63 -13.28
N ASP A 484 2.60 -14.56 -13.08
CA ASP A 484 1.84 -13.31 -13.05
C ASP A 484 0.97 -13.20 -11.80
N LEU A 485 0.53 -11.99 -11.49
CA LEU A 485 -0.54 -11.76 -10.53
C LEU A 485 -1.88 -12.25 -11.10
N SER A 486 -2.42 -13.33 -10.53
CA SER A 486 -3.76 -13.83 -10.83
C SER A 486 -4.78 -13.28 -9.85
N PHE A 487 -5.38 -12.19 -10.29
CA PHE A 487 -6.72 -11.81 -9.92
C PHE A 487 -7.56 -11.84 -11.19
N ASP A 488 -8.86 -12.01 -11.00
CA ASP A 488 -9.91 -11.47 -11.87
C ASP A 488 -9.58 -11.39 -13.37
N ARG A 489 -9.58 -12.55 -14.03
CA ARG A 489 -9.57 -12.64 -15.50
C ARG A 489 -10.99 -12.60 -16.11
N ASN A 490 -12.03 -12.44 -15.28
CA ASN A 490 -13.41 -12.80 -15.63
C ASN A 490 -14.43 -11.66 -15.48
N ASP A 491 -14.30 -10.76 -14.49
CA ASP A 491 -15.18 -9.59 -14.41
C ASP A 491 -14.84 -8.57 -15.49
N LYS A 492 -15.89 -7.92 -15.99
CA LYS A 492 -15.82 -6.88 -17.04
C LYS A 492 -15.60 -5.49 -16.39
N GLY A 493 -14.83 -5.45 -15.31
CA GLY A 493 -14.91 -4.41 -14.28
C GLY A 493 -13.59 -3.70 -13.94
N LEU A 494 -13.69 -2.77 -12.98
CA LEU A 494 -12.58 -1.97 -12.47
C LEU A 494 -11.88 -2.66 -11.29
N ALA A 495 -11.23 -3.80 -11.55
CA ALA A 495 -10.31 -4.42 -10.60
C ALA A 495 -8.88 -3.86 -10.78
N PHE A 496 -8.21 -3.52 -9.67
CA PHE A 496 -6.85 -2.96 -9.67
C PHE A 496 -5.84 -3.80 -10.49
N SER A 497 -5.96 -5.10 -10.35
CA SER A 497 -5.21 -6.14 -11.03
C SER A 497 -5.31 -6.17 -12.55
N SER A 498 -6.40 -5.63 -13.11
CA SER A 498 -6.63 -5.55 -14.55
C SER A 498 -5.72 -4.52 -15.22
N PHE A 499 -4.96 -3.76 -14.43
CA PHE A 499 -4.03 -2.75 -14.88
C PHE A 499 -2.57 -3.21 -14.73
N THR A 500 -1.71 -2.76 -15.63
CA THR A 500 -0.32 -3.25 -15.67
C THR A 500 0.54 -2.59 -14.59
N TRP A 501 0.25 -1.34 -14.19
CA TRP A 501 0.97 -0.64 -13.11
C TRP A 501 0.98 -1.41 -11.79
N CYS A 502 -0.07 -2.18 -11.47
CA CYS A 502 -0.10 -2.98 -10.26
C CYS A 502 1.02 -4.03 -10.20
N ARG A 503 1.54 -4.50 -11.35
CA ARG A 503 2.69 -5.42 -11.43
C ARG A 503 4.01 -4.70 -11.16
N PHE A 504 4.15 -3.46 -11.62
CA PHE A 504 5.30 -2.61 -11.30
C PHE A 504 5.31 -2.21 -9.82
N MET A 505 4.16 -1.80 -9.27
CA MET A 505 4.02 -1.48 -7.84
C MET A 505 4.28 -2.70 -6.96
N ALA A 506 3.73 -3.87 -7.31
CA ALA A 506 4.01 -5.12 -6.62
C ALA A 506 5.51 -5.47 -6.66
N ALA A 507 6.15 -5.41 -7.83
CA ALA A 507 7.57 -5.71 -7.99
C ALA A 507 8.47 -4.74 -7.19
N ALA A 508 8.20 -3.43 -7.26
CA ALA A 508 8.93 -2.43 -6.47
C ALA A 508 8.72 -2.67 -4.96
N SER A 509 7.49 -2.94 -4.53
CA SER A 509 7.17 -3.24 -3.13
C SER A 509 7.85 -4.51 -2.62
N LEU A 510 7.89 -5.57 -3.43
CA LEU A 510 8.58 -6.83 -3.12
C LEU A 510 10.11 -6.63 -2.98
N PHE A 511 10.74 -5.83 -3.86
CA PHE A 511 12.16 -5.46 -3.70
C PHE A 511 12.41 -4.69 -2.39
N ARG A 512 11.54 -3.73 -2.07
CA ARG A 512 11.65 -2.91 -0.86
C ARG A 512 11.38 -3.73 0.41
N ALA A 513 10.39 -4.61 0.38
CA ALA A 513 10.09 -5.56 1.44
C ALA A 513 11.25 -6.54 1.69
N ALA A 514 11.90 -7.05 0.64
CA ALA A 514 13.09 -7.89 0.77
C ALA A 514 14.22 -7.20 1.57
N ILE A 515 14.47 -5.92 1.27
CA ILE A 515 15.47 -5.08 1.96
C ILE A 515 15.04 -4.80 3.41
N LEU A 516 13.76 -4.52 3.65
CA LEU A 516 13.22 -4.28 5.00
C LEU A 516 13.31 -5.54 5.88
N LEU A 517 12.92 -6.70 5.36
CA LEU A 517 12.93 -7.97 6.07
C LEU A 517 14.36 -8.51 6.27
N GLY A 518 15.29 -8.23 5.36
CA GLY A 518 16.57 -8.94 5.28
C GLY A 518 16.41 -10.33 4.67
N GLU A 519 15.37 -10.50 3.84
CA GLU A 519 14.95 -11.76 3.23
C GLU A 519 14.96 -11.55 1.72
N GLU A 520 16.07 -11.84 1.05
CA GLU A 520 16.21 -11.53 -0.38
C GLU A 520 15.27 -12.35 -1.26
N GLN A 521 15.05 -13.60 -0.86
CA GLN A 521 14.31 -14.60 -1.61
C GLN A 521 13.20 -15.22 -0.76
N PRO A 522 12.05 -15.56 -1.37
CA PRO A 522 11.77 -15.52 -2.81
C PRO A 522 11.36 -14.13 -3.36
N TRP A 523 11.34 -13.08 -2.53
CA TRP A 523 10.70 -11.79 -2.85
C TRP A 523 11.32 -11.04 -4.05
N GLN A 524 12.65 -10.98 -4.18
CA GLN A 524 13.27 -10.31 -5.32
C GLN A 524 13.10 -11.11 -6.62
N ASN A 525 13.15 -12.44 -6.56
CA ASN A 525 12.86 -13.28 -7.72
C ASN A 525 11.40 -13.15 -8.16
N LEU A 526 10.44 -13.05 -7.23
CA LEU A 526 9.04 -12.81 -7.58
C LEU A 526 8.86 -11.46 -8.29
N ALA A 527 9.49 -10.40 -7.79
CA ALA A 527 9.46 -9.09 -8.43
C ALA A 527 10.03 -9.10 -9.86
N LEU A 528 11.17 -9.79 -10.07
CA LEU A 528 11.75 -9.97 -11.41
C LEU A 528 10.82 -10.78 -12.33
N LYS A 529 10.14 -11.81 -11.81
CA LYS A 529 9.17 -12.61 -12.57
C LYS A 529 7.97 -11.81 -13.05
N LEU A 530 7.42 -10.91 -12.22
CA LEU A 530 6.38 -9.99 -12.67
C LEU A 530 6.88 -9.09 -13.81
N MET A 531 8.14 -8.66 -13.78
CA MET A 531 8.74 -7.86 -14.86
C MET A 531 9.02 -8.66 -16.14
N GLU A 532 9.40 -9.95 -16.06
CA GLU A 532 9.42 -10.86 -17.22
C GLU A 532 8.05 -10.91 -17.90
N THR A 533 7.01 -11.15 -17.11
CA THR A 533 5.63 -11.25 -17.60
C THR A 533 5.15 -9.95 -18.24
N VAL A 534 5.44 -8.79 -17.63
CA VAL A 534 5.16 -7.49 -18.22
C VAL A 534 5.90 -7.32 -19.55
N ARG A 535 7.20 -7.60 -19.61
CA ARG A 535 8.03 -7.46 -20.83
C ARG A 535 7.66 -8.41 -21.97
N ALA A 536 7.03 -9.55 -21.63
CA ALA A 536 6.56 -10.56 -22.58
C ALA A 536 5.12 -10.36 -23.05
N ARG A 537 4.18 -10.06 -22.13
CA ARG A 537 2.73 -10.02 -22.40
C ARG A 537 2.17 -8.61 -22.54
N TYR A 538 2.59 -7.72 -21.64
CA TYR A 538 1.98 -6.39 -21.47
C TYR A 538 2.78 -5.26 -22.11
N TRP A 539 3.93 -5.58 -22.71
CA TRP A 539 4.66 -4.68 -23.58
C TRP A 539 4.03 -4.58 -24.98
N ASN A 540 4.00 -3.38 -25.52
CA ASN A 540 3.64 -3.06 -26.89
C ASN A 540 4.92 -3.04 -27.75
N ARG A 541 4.91 -3.76 -28.87
CA ARG A 541 6.03 -3.85 -29.83
C ARG A 541 5.60 -3.56 -31.27
N THR A 542 4.35 -3.13 -31.46
CA THR A 542 3.66 -3.15 -32.77
C THR A 542 3.02 -1.83 -33.15
N ASN A 543 2.75 -0.93 -32.20
CA ASN A 543 2.30 0.44 -32.48
C ASN A 543 3.24 1.46 -31.81
N PRO A 544 4.09 2.20 -32.56
CA PRO A 544 5.04 3.16 -31.99
C PRO A 544 4.40 4.45 -31.44
N GLU A 545 3.14 4.72 -31.79
CA GLU A 545 2.36 5.86 -31.30
C GLU A 545 1.78 5.61 -29.90
N SER A 546 1.44 4.34 -29.63
CA SER A 546 0.93 3.89 -28.33
C SER A 546 2.03 3.72 -27.29
N ALA A 547 1.64 3.78 -26.02
CA ALA A 547 2.55 3.56 -24.90
C ALA A 547 3.28 2.21 -25.02
N PRO A 548 4.58 2.11 -24.64
CA PRO A 548 5.31 0.83 -24.60
C PRO A 548 4.71 -0.16 -23.60
N VAL A 549 4.02 0.35 -22.57
CA VAL A 549 3.26 -0.45 -21.60
C VAL A 549 1.77 -0.38 -21.95
N LYS A 550 1.11 -1.52 -22.12
CA LYS A 550 -0.36 -1.59 -22.23
C LYS A 550 -0.94 -1.24 -20.86
N SER A 551 -1.85 -0.26 -20.77
CA SER A 551 -2.45 0.15 -19.49
C SER A 551 -3.36 -0.90 -18.84
N SER A 552 -3.81 -1.90 -19.60
CA SER A 552 -4.66 -2.99 -19.13
C SER A 552 -4.14 -4.35 -19.60
N THR A 553 -4.29 -5.35 -18.73
CA THR A 553 -4.05 -6.76 -19.03
C THR A 553 -5.27 -7.46 -19.62
N ILE A 554 -6.46 -6.85 -19.49
CA ILE A 554 -7.70 -7.27 -20.16
C ILE A 554 -7.85 -6.48 -21.48
N PRO A 555 -7.87 -7.15 -22.66
CA PRO A 555 -8.08 -6.49 -23.94
C PRO A 555 -9.42 -5.76 -24.01
N GLY A 556 -9.42 -4.51 -24.50
CA GLY A 556 -10.63 -3.72 -24.72
C GLY A 556 -11.29 -3.14 -23.46
N LEU A 557 -10.72 -3.33 -22.26
CA LEU A 557 -11.22 -2.71 -21.04
C LEU A 557 -11.20 -1.17 -21.16
N LYS A 558 -12.36 -0.51 -20.98
CA LYS A 558 -12.44 0.96 -21.00
C LYS A 558 -11.69 1.51 -19.77
N ARG A 559 -10.73 2.39 -20.02
CA ARG A 559 -9.93 3.08 -18.99
C ARG A 559 -10.79 4.05 -18.17
N VAL A 560 -10.24 4.52 -17.05
CA VAL A 560 -10.67 5.70 -16.29
C VAL A 560 -9.41 6.46 -15.81
N THR A 561 -9.50 7.77 -15.69
CA THR A 561 -8.37 8.73 -15.69
C THR A 561 -7.27 8.51 -14.65
N TRP A 562 -7.55 7.80 -13.56
CA TRP A 562 -6.63 7.59 -12.43
C TRP A 562 -5.70 6.38 -12.58
N ILE A 563 -5.83 5.60 -13.66
CA ILE A 563 -5.24 4.26 -13.73
C ILE A 563 -3.73 4.27 -14.01
N GLN A 564 -3.25 4.81 -15.14
CA GLN A 564 -1.86 4.61 -15.54
C GLN A 564 -1.37 5.65 -16.56
N ALA A 565 -0.14 6.12 -16.35
CA ALA A 565 0.73 6.67 -17.38
C ALA A 565 2.07 5.93 -17.29
N ALA A 566 2.70 5.64 -18.44
CA ALA A 566 3.85 4.74 -18.50
C ALA A 566 5.08 5.29 -17.73
N GLU A 567 5.14 6.60 -17.59
CA GLU A 567 6.14 7.34 -16.82
C GLU A 567 6.14 6.93 -15.34
N TRP A 568 4.97 6.57 -14.77
CA TRP A 568 4.88 6.07 -13.40
C TRP A 568 5.53 4.67 -13.29
N ASP A 569 5.28 3.80 -14.27
CA ASP A 569 5.91 2.47 -14.34
C ASP A 569 7.44 2.58 -14.44
N ALA A 570 7.94 3.57 -15.20
CA ALA A 570 9.36 3.84 -15.31
C ALA A 570 9.97 4.27 -13.97
N VAL A 571 9.27 5.05 -13.13
CA VAL A 571 9.74 5.40 -11.77
C VAL A 571 9.87 4.16 -10.88
N LEU A 572 8.95 3.20 -11.02
CA LEU A 572 8.99 1.94 -10.27
C LEU A 572 10.10 1.00 -10.78
N LEU A 573 10.31 0.94 -12.09
CA LEU A 573 11.48 0.27 -12.69
C LEU A 573 12.81 0.88 -12.18
N MET A 574 12.89 2.21 -12.02
CA MET A 574 14.08 2.87 -11.50
C MET A 574 14.37 2.51 -10.03
N GLU A 575 13.35 2.35 -9.18
CA GLU A 575 13.54 1.85 -7.81
C GLU A 575 14.09 0.40 -7.79
N ILE A 576 13.62 -0.46 -8.72
CA ILE A 576 14.10 -1.84 -8.88
C ILE A 576 15.56 -1.85 -9.36
N ILE A 577 15.87 -1.08 -10.42
CA ILE A 577 17.22 -0.97 -10.98
C ILE A 577 18.20 -0.45 -9.92
N ASP A 578 17.86 0.62 -9.20
CA ASP A 578 18.72 1.16 -8.13
C ASP A 578 18.95 0.16 -7.00
N SER A 579 17.99 -0.74 -6.73
CA SER A 579 18.10 -1.77 -5.70
C SER A 579 19.03 -2.91 -6.12
N LEU A 580 19.02 -3.24 -7.41
CA LEU A 580 19.92 -4.24 -8.01
C LEU A 580 21.35 -3.69 -8.17
N GLU A 581 21.51 -2.45 -8.66
CA GLU A 581 22.82 -1.83 -8.87
C GLU A 581 23.59 -1.58 -7.56
N LYS A 582 22.89 -1.40 -6.43
CA LYS A 582 23.51 -1.30 -5.09
C LYS A 582 24.15 -2.60 -4.60
N LYS A 583 23.84 -3.76 -5.21
CA LYS A 583 24.48 -5.05 -4.92
C LYS A 583 25.69 -5.35 -5.80
N SER A 584 25.85 -4.61 -6.90
CA SER A 584 26.93 -4.79 -7.87
C SER A 584 28.15 -3.91 -7.55
N LYS A 585 28.29 -3.52 -6.29
CA LYS A 585 29.32 -2.62 -5.72
C LYS A 585 29.72 -3.09 -4.34
#